data_AF-A0A4R8XJM3-F1
#
_entry.id   AF-A0A4R8XJM3-F1
#
_cell.length_a   1.000
_cell.length_b   1.000
_cell.length_c   1.000
_cell.angle_alpha   90.00
_cell.angle_beta   90.00
_cell.angle_gamma   90.00
#
_symmetry.space_group_name_H-M   'P 1'
#
loop_
_entity.id
_entity.type
_entity.pdbx_description
1 polymer ?
#
loop_
_entity_poly.entity_id
_entity_poly.type
_entity_poly.pdbx_seq_one_letter_code
_entity_poly.pdbx_strand_id
1 'polypeptide(L)'
;AGIITIESVLTALFGTVVGVVLGVAIASVMPTVFNGVGLTTLAIPWAQLAGMLALAVVVGVLAALWPASRAARLPVLDAVASD
;
A
#
# COMPACT_ATOMS: atom_id res chain seq x y z
N ALA A 1 9.36 -17.05 4.49
CA ALA A 1 9.40 -15.63 4.89
C ALA A 1 9.45 -14.69 3.68
N GLY A 2 10.44 -14.81 2.79
CA GLY A 2 10.61 -13.87 1.65
C GLY A 2 9.40 -13.73 0.72
N ILE A 3 8.75 -14.85 0.35
CA ILE A 3 7.55 -14.83 -0.52
C ILE A 3 6.42 -14.02 0.12
N ILE A 4 6.11 -14.27 1.39
CA ILE A 4 5.04 -13.59 2.13
C ILE A 4 5.31 -12.07 2.21
N THR A 5 6.57 -11.66 2.42
CA THR A 5 6.95 -10.24 2.44
C THR A 5 6.75 -9.58 1.07
N ILE A 6 7.17 -10.25 -0.01
CA ILE A 6 7.01 -9.71 -1.37
C ILE A 6 5.53 -9.57 -1.73
N GLU A 7 4.71 -10.59 -1.46
CA GLU A 7 3.27 -10.54 -1.73
C GLU A 7 2.59 -9.43 -0.94
N SER A 8 2.92 -9.28 0.35
CA SER A 8 2.34 -8.24 1.20
C SER A 8 2.72 -6.83 0.75
N VAL A 9 3.98 -6.61 0.36
CA VAL A 9 4.46 -5.35 -0.21
C VAL A 9 3.76 -5.06 -1.54
N LEU A 10 3.62 -6.06 -2.41
CA LEU A 10 2.96 -5.91 -3.70
C LEU A 10 1.48 -5.52 -3.54
N THR A 11 0.76 -6.15 -2.62
CA THR A 11 -0.64 -5.81 -2.33
C THR A 11 -0.77 -4.38 -1.79
N ALA A 12 0.09 -4.00 -0.83
CA ALA A 12 0.08 -2.65 -0.26
C ALA A 12 0.40 -1.57 -1.32
N LEU A 13 1.40 -1.83 -2.16
CA LEU A 13 1.80 -0.94 -3.24
C LEU A 13 0.68 -0.80 -4.28
N PHE A 14 0.08 -1.92 -4.70
CA PHE A 14 -1.03 -1.91 -5.66
C PHE A 14 -2.20 -1.08 -5.15
N GLY A 15 -2.65 -1.31 -3.91
CA GLY A 15 -3.73 -0.53 -3.30
C GLY A 15 -3.40 0.97 -3.21
N THR A 16 -2.15 1.30 -2.91
CA THR A 16 -1.68 2.69 -2.83
C THR A 16 -1.67 3.37 -4.20
N VAL A 17 -1.15 2.69 -5.24
CA VAL A 17 -1.15 3.22 -6.61
C VAL A 17 -2.58 3.45 -7.09
N VAL A 18 -3.47 2.48 -6.91
CA VAL A 18 -4.89 2.61 -7.29
C VAL A 18 -5.54 3.76 -6.53
N GLY A 19 -5.30 3.88 -5.22
CA GLY A 19 -5.83 4.96 -4.39
C GLY A 19 -5.34 6.35 -4.83
N VAL A 20 -4.05 6.49 -5.16
CA VAL A 20 -3.48 7.75 -5.67
C VAL A 20 -4.11 8.12 -7.01
N VAL A 21 -4.19 7.17 -7.95
CA VAL A 21 -4.78 7.41 -9.27
C VAL A 21 -6.24 7.87 -9.14
N LEU A 22 -7.04 7.16 -8.34
CA LEU A 22 -8.44 7.51 -8.12
C LEU A 22 -8.58 8.86 -7.39
N GLY A 23 -7.78 9.10 -6.35
CA GLY A 23 -7.79 10.36 -5.61
C GLY A 23 -7.44 11.56 -6.49
N VAL A 24 -6.41 11.43 -7.33
CA VAL A 24 -6.01 12.48 -8.28
C VAL A 24 -7.08 12.67 -9.37
N ALA A 25 -7.66 11.59 -9.88
CA ALA A 25 -8.75 11.67 -10.86
C ALA A 25 -9.95 12.44 -10.30
N ILE A 26 -10.37 12.15 -9.07
CA ILE A 26 -11.46 12.88 -8.40
C ILE A 26 -11.04 14.34 -8.14
N ALA A 27 -9.83 14.57 -7.62
CA ALA A 27 -9.32 15.92 -7.36
C ALA A 27 -9.27 16.78 -8.63
N SER A 28 -9.03 16.19 -9.80
CA SER A 28 -8.95 16.90 -11.08
C SER A 28 -10.23 17.64 -11.48
N VAL A 29 -11.38 17.21 -10.97
CA VAL A 29 -12.69 17.84 -11.24
C VAL A 29 -13.04 18.89 -10.18
N MET A 30 -12.30 19.00 -9.08
CA MET A 30 -12.60 19.99 -8.03
C MET A 30 -12.55 21.43 -8.54
N PRO A 31 -11.56 21.87 -9.36
CA PRO A 31 -11.52 23.25 -9.82
C PRO A 31 -12.68 23.65 -10.75
N THR A 32 -13.30 22.70 -11.45
CA THR A 32 -14.47 23.00 -12.30
C THR A 32 -15.73 23.16 -11.46
N VAL A 33 -15.89 22.37 -10.39
CA VAL A 33 -17.04 22.44 -9.48
C VAL A 33 -16.96 23.64 -8.54
N PHE A 34 -15.76 23.94 -8.02
CA PHE A 34 -15.53 24.95 -6.99
C PHE A 34 -14.95 26.26 -7.55
N ASN A 35 -15.04 26.48 -8.86
CA ASN A 35 -14.57 27.71 -9.50
C ASN A 35 -15.19 28.98 -8.87
N GLY A 36 -16.49 28.91 -8.54
CA GLY A 36 -17.24 30.03 -7.95
C GLY A 36 -16.79 30.46 -6.54
N VAL A 37 -15.99 29.64 -5.85
CA VAL A 37 -15.41 29.96 -4.53
C VAL A 37 -13.90 30.21 -4.61
N GLY A 38 -13.36 30.39 -5.82
CA GLY A 38 -11.96 30.75 -6.04
C GLY A 38 -10.99 29.56 -6.16
N LEU A 39 -11.49 28.32 -6.19
CA LEU A 39 -10.66 27.13 -6.39
C LEU A 39 -10.48 26.89 -7.89
N THR A 40 -9.48 27.53 -8.50
CA THR A 40 -9.29 27.57 -9.96
C THR A 40 -8.16 26.69 -10.46
N THR A 41 -7.25 26.27 -9.58
CA THR A 41 -6.06 25.51 -9.94
C THR A 41 -5.95 24.22 -9.13
N LEU A 42 -5.59 23.12 -9.79
CA LEU A 42 -5.21 21.88 -9.13
C LEU A 42 -3.71 21.89 -8.85
N ALA A 43 -3.32 21.76 -7.59
CA ALA A 43 -1.94 21.51 -7.18
C ALA A 43 -1.78 20.04 -6.78
N ILE A 44 -1.02 19.27 -7.56
CA ILE A 44 -0.71 17.87 -7.25
C ILE A 44 0.62 17.81 -6.50
N PRO A 45 0.66 17.40 -5.22
CA PRO A 45 1.87 17.38 -4.43
C PRO A 45 2.69 16.11 -4.70
N TRP A 46 3.40 16.06 -5.83
CA TRP A 46 4.17 14.89 -6.28
C TRP A 46 5.13 14.33 -5.22
N ALA A 47 5.77 15.20 -4.43
CA ALA A 47 6.65 14.78 -3.35
C ALA A 47 5.91 14.02 -2.24
N GLN A 48 4.70 14.46 -1.86
CA GLN A 48 3.88 13.76 -0.87
C GLN A 48 3.36 12.43 -1.43
N LEU A 49 2.97 12.38 -2.71
CA LEU A 49 2.55 11.13 -3.36
C LEU A 49 3.69 10.11 -3.40
N ALA A 50 4.90 10.53 -3.75
CA ALA A 50 6.09 9.69 -3.70
C ALA A 50 6.41 9.21 -2.27
N GLY A 51 6.28 10.11 -1.28
CA GLY A 51 6.41 9.75 0.14
C GLY A 51 5.37 8.71 0.58
N MET A 52 4.14 8.80 0.08
CA MET A 52 3.07 7.85 0.38
C MET A 52 3.36 6.46 -0.22
N LEU A 53 3.91 6.39 -1.43
CA LEU A 53 4.38 5.13 -2.04
C LEU A 53 5.51 4.50 -1.24
N ALA A 54 6.49 5.31 -0.78
CA ALA A 54 7.56 4.82 0.08
C ALA A 54 7.01 4.27 1.41
N LEU A 55 6.05 4.97 2.02
CA LEU A 55 5.35 4.50 3.21
C LEU A 55 4.60 3.20 2.97
N ALA A 56 3.96 3.02 1.82
CA ALA A 56 3.25 1.78 1.50
C ALA A 56 4.19 0.56 1.46
N VAL A 57 5.41 0.72 0.96
CA VAL A 57 6.44 -0.34 1.00
C VAL A 57 6.81 -0.65 2.45
N VAL A 58 7.07 0.36 3.27
CA VAL A 58 7.40 0.18 4.69
C VAL A 58 6.25 -0.54 5.42
N VAL A 59 5.01 -0.11 5.21
CA VAL A 59 3.82 -0.73 5.81
C VAL A 59 3.65 -2.17 5.35
N GLY A 60 3.83 -2.47 4.05
CA GLY A 60 3.74 -3.83 3.53
C GLY A 60 4.79 -4.76 4.13
N VAL A 61 6.02 -4.28 4.31
CA VAL A 61 7.08 -5.04 5.01
C VAL A 61 6.69 -5.29 6.46
N LEU A 62 6.24 -4.25 7.18
CA LEU A 62 5.83 -4.36 8.59
C LEU A 62 4.63 -5.31 8.77
N ALA A 63 3.66 -5.25 7.86
CA ALA A 63 2.49 -6.13 7.87
C ALA A 63 2.86 -7.62 7.72
N ALA A 64 3.91 -7.93 6.95
CA ALA A 64 4.38 -9.30 6.74
C ALA A 64 5.12 -9.90 7.96
N LEU A 65 5.60 -9.09 8.90
CA LEU A 65 6.43 -9.57 10.02
C LEU A 65 5.68 -10.54 10.94
N TRP A 66 4.42 -10.25 11.25
CA TRP A 66 3.60 -11.11 12.10
C TRP A 66 3.31 -12.49 11.48
N PRO A 67 2.77 -12.60 10.25
CA PRO A 67 2.56 -13.91 9.63
C PRO A 67 3.87 -14.63 9.33
N ALA A 68 4.95 -13.94 8.94
CA ALA A 68 6.25 -14.57 8.71
C ALA A 68 6.83 -15.18 9.99
N SER A 69 6.72 -14.48 11.13
CA SER A 69 7.18 -15.00 12.42
C SER A 69 6.32 -16.17 12.91
N ARG A 70 5.02 -16.16 12.64
CA ARG A 70 4.12 -17.29 12.93
C ARG A 70 4.45 -18.51 12.07
N ALA A 71 4.73 -18.33 10.79
CA ALA A 71 5.09 -19.43 9.88
C ALA A 71 6.42 -20.10 10.28
N ALA A 72 7.40 -19.32 10.74
CA ALA A 72 8.68 -19.84 11.19
C ALA A 72 8.61 -20.67 12.49
N ARG A 73 7.54 -20.53 13.27
CA ARG A 73 7.34 -21.22 14.55
C ARG A 73 6.51 -22.51 14.43
N LEU A 74 6.01 -22.85 13.24
CA LEU A 74 5.32 -24.12 13.01
C LEU A 74 6.37 -25.24 12.94
N PRO A 75 6.36 -26.22 13.87
CA PRO A 75 7.32 -27.32 13.85
C PRO A 75 7.08 -28.19 12.63
N VAL A 76 7.97 -28.06 11.65
CA VAL A 76 7.93 -28.82 10.38
C VAL A 76 8.13 -30.33 10.62
N LEU A 77 8.67 -30.72 11.77
CA LEU A 77 9.04 -32.09 12.12
C LEU A 77 7.85 -32.93 12.64
N ASP A 78 6.86 -32.32 13.31
CA ASP A 78 5.68 -33.05 13.81
C ASP A 78 4.69 -33.40 12.70
N ALA A 79 4.72 -32.67 11.57
CA ALA A 79 3.85 -32.93 10.42
C ALA A 79 4.30 -34.14 9.59
N VAL A 80 5.52 -34.63 9.77
CA VAL A 80 6.08 -35.80 9.05
C VAL A 80 6.06 -37.07 9.91
N ALA A 81 5.98 -36.93 11.24
CA ALA A 81 6.00 -38.07 12.17
C ALA A 81 4.62 -38.74 12.39
N SER A 82 3.56 -38.22 11.79
CA SER A 82 2.19 -38.73 11.92
C SER A 82 1.68 -39.56 10.73
N ASP A 83 2.57 -40.00 9.83
CA ASP A 83 2.30 -41.07 8.84
C ASP A 83 3.12 -42.33 9.17
#